data_AF-A0A0G3GVY3-F1
#
_entry.id   AF-A0A0G3GVY3-F1
#
_cell.length_a   1.000
_cell.length_b   1.000
_cell.length_c   1.000
_cell.angle_alpha   90.00
_cell.angle_beta   90.00
_cell.angle_gamma   90.00
#
_symmetry.space_group_name_H-M   'P 1'
#
loop_
_entity.id
_entity.type
_entity.pdbx_description
1 polymer ?
#
loop_
_entity_poly.entity_id
_entity_poly.type
_entity_poly.pdbx_seq_one_letter_code
_entity_poly.pdbx_strand_id
1 'polypeptide(L)'
;MNETDYADTIYYLGFLPLAIYTLVFATRRQEHFETKQFGKWYFFFECSFYTIVGIFPSALINALFYSDDKPLIPRFTSALFLFVTMYVAIMLCIRIYLYDNFQKTRLSDFRPFIREIMGKNPYPDSDKPFPEWKTQPTWLFKGCATLFAVIVVTIIELIVLLTFLK
;
A
#
# COMPACT_ATOMS: atom_id res chain seq x y z
N MET A 1 8.09 23.73 -20.80
CA MET A 1 7.82 22.35 -20.33
C MET A 1 6.64 21.85 -21.15
N ASN A 2 6.83 20.71 -21.82
CA ASN A 2 5.77 20.02 -22.55
C ASN A 2 4.82 19.33 -21.56
N GLU A 3 3.60 19.01 -21.99
CA GLU A 3 2.61 18.28 -21.18
C GLU A 3 3.14 16.93 -20.68
N THR A 4 4.03 16.29 -21.46
CA THR A 4 4.77 15.09 -21.07
C THR A 4 5.66 15.31 -19.84
N ASP A 5 6.31 16.47 -19.74
CA ASP A 5 7.19 16.78 -18.59
C ASP A 5 6.37 16.93 -17.30
N TYR A 6 5.15 17.45 -17.40
CA TYR A 6 4.22 17.56 -16.26
C TYR A 6 3.66 16.19 -15.87
N ALA A 7 3.33 15.35 -16.85
CA ALA A 7 2.88 13.98 -16.64
C ALA A 7 3.91 13.17 -15.86
N ASP A 8 5.18 13.26 -16.26
CA ASP A 8 6.31 12.61 -15.61
C ASP A 8 6.54 13.18 -14.20
N THR A 9 6.50 14.51 -14.04
CA THR A 9 6.69 15.16 -12.74
C THR A 9 5.63 14.70 -11.73
N ILE A 10 4.36 14.65 -12.14
CA ILE A 10 3.27 14.17 -11.28
C ILE A 10 3.51 12.70 -10.92
N TYR A 11 3.91 11.89 -11.91
CA TYR A 11 4.23 10.49 -11.70
C TYR A 11 5.33 10.28 -10.64
N TYR A 12 6.43 11.04 -10.74
CA TYR A 12 7.52 11.00 -9.76
C TYR A 12 7.10 11.54 -8.39
N LEU A 13 6.23 12.54 -8.33
CA LEU A 13 5.66 13.02 -7.05
C LEU A 13 4.87 11.91 -6.34
N GLY A 14 4.26 10.97 -7.08
CA GLY A 14 3.62 9.79 -6.53
C GLY A 14 4.56 8.88 -5.71
N PHE A 15 5.87 8.94 -5.94
CA PHE A 15 6.86 8.19 -5.14
C PHE A 15 7.27 8.89 -3.85
N LEU A 16 7.00 10.20 -3.75
CA LEU A 16 7.46 11.03 -2.63
C LEU A 16 7.01 10.49 -1.26
N PRO A 17 5.75 10.05 -1.05
CA PRO A 17 5.32 9.53 0.24
C PRO A 17 6.12 8.29 0.67
N LEU A 18 6.38 7.37 -0.27
CA LEU A 18 7.18 6.19 -0.01
C LEU A 18 8.65 6.54 0.25
N ALA A 19 9.22 7.49 -0.50
CA ALA A 19 10.60 7.94 -0.33
C ALA A 19 10.81 8.65 1.02
N ILE A 20 9.89 9.53 1.42
CA ILE A 20 9.91 10.18 2.74
C ILE A 20 9.80 9.12 3.84
N TYR A 21 8.88 8.18 3.69
CA TYR A 21 8.72 7.10 4.65
C TYR A 21 10.01 6.26 4.76
N THR A 22 10.62 5.83 3.65
CA THR A 22 11.86 5.05 3.72
C THR A 22 13.01 5.83 4.34
N LEU A 23 13.17 7.13 4.02
CA LEU A 23 14.22 7.97 4.59
C LEU A 23 14.04 8.24 6.09
N VAL A 24 12.83 8.60 6.51
CA VAL A 24 12.52 8.96 7.91
C VAL A 24 12.44 7.72 8.81
N PHE A 25 11.89 6.63 8.30
CA PHE A 25 11.68 5.41 9.08
C PHE A 25 12.86 4.45 9.05
N ALA A 26 13.84 4.61 8.15
CA ALA A 26 15.09 3.85 8.17
C ALA A 26 15.81 3.94 9.52
N THR A 27 15.72 5.08 10.21
CA THR A 27 16.37 5.31 11.51
C THR A 27 15.60 4.72 12.69
N ARG A 28 14.26 4.65 12.62
CA ARG A 28 13.40 4.03 13.66
C ARG A 28 13.22 2.52 13.50
N ARG A 29 13.77 1.97 12.41
CA ARG A 29 13.55 0.63 11.88
C ARG A 29 14.05 -0.48 12.81
N GLN A 30 15.27 -0.35 13.33
CA GLN A 30 15.87 -1.37 14.19
C GLN A 30 15.12 -1.49 15.53
N GLU A 31 14.85 -0.35 16.19
CA GLU A 31 14.20 -0.35 17.51
C GLU A 31 12.77 -0.89 17.47
N HIS A 32 11.99 -0.58 16.43
CA HIS A 32 10.60 -1.05 16.32
C HIS A 32 10.44 -2.47 15.78
N PHE A 33 11.41 -2.99 15.01
CA PHE A 33 11.28 -4.31 14.38
C PHE A 33 11.92 -5.44 15.16
N GLU A 34 12.97 -5.16 15.93
CA GLU A 34 13.60 -6.17 16.76
C GLU A 34 12.82 -6.41 18.06
N THR A 35 12.12 -5.39 18.57
CA THR A 35 11.40 -5.47 19.86
C THR A 35 9.97 -6.01 19.74
N LYS A 36 9.37 -6.01 18.55
CA LYS A 36 7.99 -6.48 18.33
C LYS A 36 7.99 -7.69 17.40
N GLN A 37 7.44 -8.82 17.85
CA GLN A 37 7.26 -10.06 17.05
C GLN A 37 6.63 -9.83 15.67
N PHE A 38 5.89 -8.73 15.47
CA PHE A 38 5.16 -8.42 14.24
C PHE A 38 5.58 -7.14 13.53
N GLY A 39 6.63 -6.44 13.98
CA GLY A 39 7.08 -5.17 13.38
C GLY A 39 7.31 -5.28 11.85
N LYS A 40 7.62 -6.48 11.36
CA LYS A 40 7.86 -6.80 9.94
C LYS A 40 6.62 -6.68 9.05
N TRP A 41 5.47 -7.16 9.52
CA TRP A 41 4.21 -7.06 8.79
C TRP A 41 3.67 -5.63 8.86
N TYR A 42 3.81 -4.96 10.00
CA TYR A 42 3.52 -3.53 10.13
C TYR A 42 4.32 -2.71 9.11
N PHE A 43 5.62 -2.99 8.96
CA PHE A 43 6.45 -2.36 7.95
C PHE A 43 5.95 -2.61 6.53
N PHE A 44 5.55 -3.85 6.22
CA PHE A 44 5.00 -4.19 4.91
C PHE A 44 3.70 -3.41 4.64
N PHE A 45 2.80 -3.33 5.62
CA PHE A 45 1.55 -2.57 5.53
C PHE A 45 1.78 -1.07 5.42
N GLU A 46 2.71 -0.49 6.18
CA GLU A 46 3.10 0.92 6.07
C GLU A 46 3.64 1.22 4.67
N CYS A 47 4.56 0.39 4.17
CA CYS A 47 5.05 0.49 2.79
C CYS A 47 3.91 0.42 1.78
N SER A 48 3.01 -0.55 1.90
CA SER A 48 1.83 -0.67 1.01
C SER A 48 0.96 0.58 1.08
N PHE A 49 0.70 1.11 2.28
CA PHE A 49 -0.09 2.31 2.49
C PHE A 49 0.52 3.53 1.77
N TYR A 50 1.80 3.85 2.04
CA TYR A 50 2.45 5.00 1.42
C TYR A 50 2.61 4.86 -0.10
N THR A 51 2.79 3.62 -0.59
CA THR A 51 2.81 3.33 -2.03
C THR A 51 1.45 3.62 -2.66
N ILE A 52 0.37 3.15 -2.05
CA ILE A 52 -0.99 3.34 -2.56
C ILE A 52 -1.37 4.82 -2.56
N VAL A 53 -1.17 5.52 -1.44
CA VAL A 53 -1.55 6.93 -1.29
C VAL A 53 -0.79 7.85 -2.24
N GLY A 54 0.42 7.49 -2.64
CA GLY A 54 1.19 8.25 -3.62
C GLY A 54 0.92 7.86 -5.07
N ILE A 55 1.15 6.59 -5.42
CA ILE A 55 1.17 6.14 -6.82
C ILE A 55 -0.24 6.07 -7.41
N PHE A 56 -1.25 5.66 -6.62
CA PHE A 56 -2.61 5.52 -7.17
C PHE A 56 -3.22 6.87 -7.58
N PRO A 57 -3.25 7.93 -6.74
CA PRO A 57 -3.74 9.23 -7.16
C PRO A 57 -2.91 9.82 -8.31
N SER A 58 -1.59 9.63 -8.29
CA SER A 58 -0.72 10.10 -9.35
C SER A 58 -1.04 9.45 -10.71
N ALA A 59 -1.30 8.15 -10.73
CA ALA A 59 -1.67 7.43 -11.94
C ALA A 59 -3.04 7.91 -12.47
N LEU A 60 -4.00 8.17 -11.58
CA LEU A 60 -5.31 8.71 -11.95
C LEU A 60 -5.23 10.14 -12.52
N ILE A 61 -4.47 11.03 -11.88
CA ILE A 61 -4.27 12.40 -12.35
C ILE A 61 -3.59 12.38 -13.73
N ASN A 62 -2.58 11.54 -13.93
CA ASN A 62 -1.92 11.40 -15.23
C ASN A 62 -2.91 10.94 -16.32
N ALA A 63 -3.70 9.90 -16.04
CA ALA A 63 -4.70 9.38 -16.96
C ALA A 63 -5.77 10.42 -17.34
N LEU A 64 -6.24 11.19 -16.36
CA LEU A 64 -7.29 12.20 -16.51
C LEU A 64 -6.83 13.45 -17.27
N PHE A 65 -5.63 13.95 -16.98
CA PHE A 65 -5.24 15.31 -17.39
C PHE A 65 -4.12 15.36 -18.44
N TYR A 66 -3.35 14.28 -18.65
CA TYR A 66 -2.10 14.38 -19.42
C TYR A 66 -1.92 13.35 -20.55
N SER A 67 -2.82 12.36 -20.67
CA SER A 67 -2.76 11.34 -21.74
C SER A 67 -3.66 11.64 -22.96
N ASP A 68 -3.75 12.90 -23.41
CA ASP A 68 -4.76 13.38 -24.40
C ASP A 68 -4.69 12.73 -25.79
N ASP A 69 -3.57 12.09 -26.07
CA ASP A 69 -3.24 11.32 -27.25
C ASP A 69 -4.03 10.00 -27.40
N LYS A 70 -4.76 9.55 -26.37
CA LYS A 70 -5.48 8.25 -26.39
C LYS A 70 -6.98 8.40 -26.04
N PRO A 71 -7.85 7.49 -26.49
CA PRO A 71 -9.23 7.40 -26.00
C PRO A 71 -9.28 7.10 -24.49
N LEU A 72 -10.38 7.46 -23.81
CA LEU A 72 -10.50 7.34 -22.34
C LEU A 72 -10.19 5.92 -21.81
N ILE A 73 -10.77 4.89 -22.42
CA ILE A 73 -10.63 3.49 -21.98
C ILE A 73 -9.15 3.02 -21.97
N PRO A 74 -8.37 3.14 -23.07
CA PRO A 74 -6.97 2.74 -23.07
C PRO A 74 -6.09 3.59 -22.14
N ARG A 75 -6.40 4.89 -21.91
CA ARG A 75 -5.69 5.73 -20.92
C ARG A 75 -5.80 5.10 -19.53
N PHE A 76 -7.02 4.89 -19.05
CA PHE A 76 -7.26 4.33 -17.71
C PHE A 76 -6.75 2.90 -17.57
N THR A 77 -6.93 2.07 -18.59
CA THR A 77 -6.40 0.69 -18.58
C THR A 77 -4.87 0.70 -18.45
N SER A 78 -4.18 1.56 -19.19
CA SER A 78 -2.72 1.67 -19.12
C SER A 78 -2.24 2.21 -17.77
N ALA A 79 -2.92 3.21 -17.20
CA ALA A 79 -2.58 3.77 -15.89
C ALA A 79 -2.81 2.76 -14.75
N LEU A 80 -3.92 2.01 -14.78
CA LEU A 80 -4.18 0.94 -13.82
C LEU A 80 -3.16 -0.19 -13.93
N PHE A 81 -2.83 -0.61 -15.16
CA PHE A 81 -1.81 -1.62 -15.39
C PHE A 81 -0.44 -1.18 -14.85
N LEU A 82 -0.06 0.07 -15.12
CA LEU A 82 1.18 0.66 -14.61
C LEU A 82 1.19 0.73 -13.08
N PHE A 83 0.08 1.17 -12.46
CA PHE A 83 -0.07 1.17 -11.01
C PHE A 83 0.09 -0.24 -10.41
N VAL A 84 -0.60 -1.25 -10.94
CA VAL A 84 -0.54 -2.63 -10.44
C VAL A 84 0.87 -3.21 -10.59
N THR A 85 1.48 -3.05 -11.76
CA THR A 85 2.84 -3.54 -12.02
C THR A 85 3.86 -2.89 -11.11
N MET A 86 3.78 -1.57 -10.90
CA MET A 86 4.65 -0.86 -9.97
C MET A 86 4.43 -1.27 -8.52
N TYR A 87 3.18 -1.35 -8.08
CA TYR A 87 2.85 -1.79 -6.72
C TYR A 87 3.45 -3.16 -6.44
N VAL A 88 3.25 -4.13 -7.35
CA VAL A 88 3.81 -5.48 -7.23
C VAL A 88 5.34 -5.43 -7.22
N ALA A 89 5.97 -4.67 -8.12
CA ALA A 89 7.42 -4.55 -8.17
C ALA A 89 8.01 -3.97 -6.87
N ILE A 90 7.43 -2.90 -6.34
CA ILE A 90 7.85 -2.26 -5.08
C ILE A 90 7.69 -3.23 -3.91
N MET A 91 6.53 -3.89 -3.79
CA MET A 91 6.29 -4.85 -2.71
C MET A 91 7.22 -6.06 -2.80
N LEU A 92 7.56 -6.53 -4.00
CA LEU A 92 8.55 -7.58 -4.22
C LEU A 92 9.95 -7.13 -3.83
N CYS A 93 10.39 -5.94 -4.26
CA CYS A 93 11.68 -5.37 -3.87
C CYS A 93 11.79 -5.25 -2.35
N ILE A 94 10.75 -4.75 -1.69
CA ILE A 94 10.68 -4.65 -0.23
C ILE A 94 10.76 -6.03 0.41
N ARG A 95 10.03 -7.02 -0.13
CA ARG A 95 10.05 -8.40 0.38
C ARG A 95 11.44 -9.03 0.24
N ILE A 96 12.10 -8.87 -0.91
CA ILE A 96 13.46 -9.37 -1.14
C ILE A 96 14.43 -8.69 -0.18
N TYR A 97 14.38 -7.37 -0.05
CA TYR A 97 15.21 -6.61 0.88
C TYR A 97 15.02 -7.08 2.34
N LEU A 98 13.79 -7.37 2.76
CA LEU A 98 13.50 -7.91 4.09
C LEU A 98 14.00 -9.35 4.27
N TYR A 99 13.91 -10.17 3.21
CA TYR A 99 14.35 -11.55 3.21
C TYR A 99 15.86 -11.67 3.37
N ASP A 100 16.62 -10.83 2.67
CA ASP A 100 18.09 -10.84 2.66
C ASP A 100 18.69 -10.31 3.96
N ASN A 101 18.03 -9.33 4.60
CA ASN A 101 18.58 -8.69 5.79
C ASN A 101 18.13 -9.33 7.13
N PHE A 102 16.88 -9.78 7.32
CA PHE A 102 16.37 -10.04 8.68
C PHE A 102 15.26 -11.12 8.84
N GLN A 103 15.35 -12.27 8.14
CA GLN A 103 14.54 -13.50 8.32
C GLN A 103 13.25 -13.62 7.47
N LYS A 104 12.94 -14.88 7.09
CA LYS A 104 11.76 -15.33 6.35
C LYS A 104 10.45 -14.91 7.03
N THR A 105 9.70 -13.97 6.46
CA THR A 105 8.27 -13.75 6.80
C THR A 105 7.46 -14.95 6.30
N ARG A 106 7.03 -15.84 7.21
CA ARG A 106 6.16 -16.98 6.86
C ARG A 106 4.70 -16.56 6.93
N LEU A 107 3.85 -17.18 6.11
CA LEU A 107 2.40 -17.00 6.19
C LEU A 107 1.83 -17.38 7.58
N SER A 108 2.49 -18.28 8.32
CA SER A 108 2.16 -18.60 9.72
C SER A 108 2.22 -17.39 10.64
N ASP A 109 3.10 -16.44 10.33
CA ASP A 109 3.33 -15.23 11.13
C ASP A 109 2.23 -14.17 10.87
N PHE A 110 1.34 -14.45 9.91
CA PHE A 110 0.15 -13.65 9.62
C PHE A 110 -1.05 -14.03 10.50
N ARG A 111 -1.04 -15.22 11.12
CA ARG A 111 -2.13 -15.71 11.98
C ARG A 111 -2.50 -14.75 13.12
N PRO A 112 -1.56 -14.09 13.81
CA PRO A 112 -1.84 -13.07 14.81
C PRO A 112 -2.61 -11.86 14.27
N PHE A 113 -2.31 -11.43 13.04
CA PHE A 113 -3.06 -10.35 12.37
C PHE A 113 -4.50 -10.75 12.09
N ILE A 114 -4.71 -11.96 11.56
CA ILE A 114 -6.06 -12.50 11.36
C ILE A 114 -6.83 -12.55 12.69
N ARG A 115 -6.15 -12.90 13.78
CA ARG A 115 -6.76 -12.90 15.12
C ARG A 115 -7.09 -11.49 15.61
N GLU A 116 -6.21 -10.50 15.41
CA GLU A 116 -6.47 -9.09 15.72
C GLU A 116 -7.71 -8.56 14.97
N ILE A 117 -7.84 -8.88 13.68
CA ILE A 117 -9.00 -8.51 12.85
C ILE A 117 -10.29 -9.14 13.37
N MET A 118 -10.22 -10.41 13.80
CA MET A 118 -11.34 -11.13 14.39
C MET A 118 -11.66 -10.68 15.82
N GLY A 119 -10.98 -9.66 16.36
CA GLY A 119 -11.14 -9.21 17.74
C GLY A 119 -10.67 -10.23 18.77
N LYS A 120 -9.83 -11.18 18.36
CA LYS A 120 -9.28 -12.24 19.21
C LYS A 120 -7.87 -11.87 19.65
N ASN A 121 -7.43 -12.43 20.78
CA ASN A 121 -6.05 -12.27 21.25
C ASN A 121 -5.05 -12.68 20.14
N PRO A 122 -4.21 -11.75 19.64
CA PRO A 122 -3.20 -12.04 18.63
C PRO A 122 -2.08 -12.95 19.15
N TYR A 123 -1.89 -13.04 20.48
CA TYR A 123 -0.89 -13.87 21.16
C TYR A 123 -1.55 -14.98 21.99
N PRO A 124 -2.02 -16.08 21.37
CA PRO A 124 -2.63 -17.18 22.10
C PRO A 124 -1.72 -17.79 23.18
N ASP A 125 -0.41 -17.78 22.93
CA ASP A 125 0.59 -18.47 23.75
C ASP A 125 1.34 -17.49 24.69
N SER A 126 0.84 -16.26 24.85
CA SER A 126 1.42 -15.26 25.75
C SER A 126 0.99 -15.54 27.19
N ASP A 127 1.96 -15.66 28.10
CA ASP A 127 1.73 -15.80 29.55
C ASP A 127 1.01 -14.59 30.17
N LYS A 128 0.94 -13.46 29.45
CA LYS A 128 0.28 -12.23 29.91
C LYS A 128 -1.17 -12.18 29.41
N PRO A 129 -2.15 -11.88 30.28
CA PRO A 129 -3.53 -11.67 29.85
C PRO A 129 -3.60 -10.49 28.88
N PHE A 130 -4.12 -10.74 27.68
CA PHE A 130 -4.34 -9.70 26.69
C PHE A 130 -5.60 -8.93 27.07
N PRO A 131 -5.54 -7.61 27.32
CA PRO A 131 -6.71 -6.87 27.75
C PRO A 131 -7.78 -6.86 26.65
N GLU A 132 -9.01 -7.25 26.97
CA GLU A 132 -10.12 -7.36 26.00
C GLU A 132 -10.47 -6.04 25.31
N TRP A 133 -10.07 -4.90 25.87
CA TRP A 133 -10.25 -3.56 25.27
C TRP A 133 -9.18 -3.20 24.23
N LYS A 134 -8.11 -4.00 24.10
CA LYS A 134 -7.02 -3.82 23.11
C LYS A 134 -7.20 -4.63 21.81
N THR A 135 -8.32 -5.33 21.64
CA THR A 135 -8.64 -6.12 20.43
C THR A 135 -9.15 -5.27 19.27
N GLN A 136 -8.98 -3.94 19.31
CA GLN A 136 -9.30 -3.10 18.17
C GLN A 136 -8.17 -3.20 17.11
N PRO A 137 -8.52 -3.32 15.83
CA PRO A 137 -7.52 -3.32 14.77
C PRO A 137 -6.78 -1.99 14.76
N THR A 138 -5.47 -2.06 14.57
CA THR A 138 -4.63 -0.85 14.47
C THR A 138 -5.11 0.12 13.38
N TRP A 139 -4.86 1.41 13.61
CA TRP A 139 -5.19 2.47 12.65
C TRP A 139 -4.56 2.25 11.27
N LEU A 140 -3.36 1.69 11.23
CA LEU A 140 -2.69 1.29 10.00
C LEU A 140 -3.52 0.26 9.21
N PHE A 141 -4.02 -0.77 9.90
CA PHE A 141 -4.85 -1.79 9.27
C PHE A 141 -6.17 -1.22 8.77
N LYS A 142 -6.85 -0.39 9.59
CA LYS A 142 -8.06 0.33 9.17
C LYS A 142 -7.77 1.16 7.91
N GLY A 143 -6.66 1.90 7.89
CA GLY A 143 -6.23 2.70 6.75
C GLY A 143 -5.96 1.87 5.48
N CYS A 144 -5.20 0.78 5.59
CA CYS A 144 -4.96 -0.14 4.48
C CYS A 144 -6.26 -0.77 3.96
N ALA A 145 -7.12 -1.27 4.85
CA ALA A 145 -8.39 -1.88 4.49
C ALA A 145 -9.33 -0.89 3.79
N THR A 146 -9.43 0.34 4.32
CA THR A 146 -10.18 1.42 3.68
C THR A 146 -9.60 1.76 2.31
N LEU A 147 -8.28 1.85 2.16
CA LEU A 147 -7.65 2.13 0.86
C LEU A 147 -7.92 1.03 -0.18
N PHE A 148 -7.81 -0.24 0.20
CA PHE A 148 -8.15 -1.34 -0.71
C PHE A 148 -9.63 -1.29 -1.12
N ALA A 149 -10.54 -0.94 -0.20
CA ALA A 149 -11.94 -0.74 -0.53
C ALA A 149 -12.16 0.46 -1.47
N VAL A 150 -11.53 1.60 -1.18
CA VAL A 150 -11.63 2.82 -2.00
C VAL A 150 -11.10 2.59 -3.41
N ILE A 151 -9.93 1.94 -3.57
CA ILE A 151 -9.38 1.62 -4.89
C ILE A 151 -10.39 0.79 -5.71
N VAL A 152 -10.98 -0.25 -5.10
CA VAL A 152 -11.97 -1.10 -5.78
C VAL A 152 -13.21 -0.30 -6.17
N VAL A 153 -13.72 0.53 -5.28
CA VAL A 153 -14.88 1.41 -5.56
C VAL A 153 -14.55 2.38 -6.70
N THR A 154 -13.40 3.04 -6.66
CA THR A 154 -12.95 3.95 -7.72
C THR A 154 -12.81 3.23 -9.05
N ILE A 155 -12.29 1.99 -9.08
CA ILE A 155 -12.22 1.21 -10.32
C ILE A 155 -13.62 0.89 -10.85
N ILE A 156 -14.56 0.50 -9.99
CA ILE A 156 -15.95 0.22 -10.39
C ILE A 156 -16.60 1.48 -10.94
N GLU A 157 -16.48 2.62 -10.24
CA GLU A 157 -17.00 3.91 -10.69
C GLU A 157 -16.41 4.33 -12.04
N LEU A 158 -15.10 4.14 -12.24
CA LEU A 158 -14.44 4.39 -13.52
C LEU A 158 -14.98 3.48 -14.63
N ILE A 159 -15.18 2.18 -14.37
CA ILE A 159 -15.76 1.25 -15.36
C ILE A 159 -17.19 1.68 -15.73
N VAL A 160 -18.00 2.04 -14.74
CA VAL A 160 -19.37 2.52 -14.93
C VAL A 160 -19.36 3.80 -15.78
N LEU A 161 -18.59 4.81 -15.38
CA LEU A 161 -18.45 6.08 -16.09
C LEU A 161 -17.99 5.85 -17.55
N LEU A 162 -16.98 5.00 -17.76
CA LEU A 162 -16.46 4.64 -19.08
C LEU A 162 -17.49 3.91 -19.95
N THR A 163 -18.40 3.15 -19.35
CA THR A 163 -19.48 2.44 -20.06
C THR A 163 -20.60 3.39 -20.46
N PHE A 164 -20.91 4.39 -19.62
CA PHE A 164 -21.92 5.43 -19.89
C PHE A 164 -21.45 6.51 -20.88
N LEU A 165 -20.14 6.78 -20.95
CA LEU A 165 -19.54 7.76 -21.88
C LEU A 165 -19.25 7.18 -23.29
N LYS A 166 -19.64 5.93 -23.53
CA LYS A 166 -19.46 5.22 -24.80
C LYS A 166 -20.67 5.40 -25.71
#